data_AF-A0ABD0N9X1-F1
#
_entry.id   AF-A0ABD0N9X1-F1
#
_cell.length_a   1.000
_cell.length_b   1.000
_cell.length_c   1.000
_cell.angle_alpha   90.00
_cell.angle_beta   90.00
_cell.angle_gamma   90.00
#
_symmetry.space_group_name_H-M   'P 1'
#
loop_
_entity.id
_entity.type
_entity.pdbx_description
1 polymer ?
#
loop_
_entity_poly.entity_id
_entity_poly.type
_entity_poly.pdbx_seq_one_letter_code
_entity_poly.pdbx_strand_id
1 'polypeptide(L)' 'AVFDGSWHQLKVLVKPRRVTCFLDDQQIQDEALDDVVPIYINGKTQISKRSGSDATLP' A
#
# COMPACT_ATOMS: atom_id res chain seq x y z
N ALA A 1 2.83 -16.71 -4.62
CA ALA A 1 1.86 -16.42 -5.68
C ALA A 1 2.23 -15.09 -6.36
N VAL A 2 2.17 -13.94 -5.69
CA VAL A 2 2.37 -12.61 -6.32
C VAL A 2 3.66 -12.42 -7.14
N PHE A 3 4.75 -13.08 -6.80
CA PHE A 3 6.06 -12.91 -7.46
C PHE A 3 6.40 -14.08 -8.41
N ASP A 4 5.50 -14.40 -9.34
CA ASP A 4 5.70 -15.50 -10.29
C ASP A 4 5.95 -15.04 -11.74
N GLY A 5 5.95 -13.73 -11.99
CA GLY A 5 6.16 -13.15 -13.32
C GLY A 5 4.88 -12.99 -14.17
N SER A 6 3.74 -13.43 -13.66
CA SER A 6 2.42 -13.23 -14.28
C SER A 6 1.79 -11.90 -13.87
N TRP A 7 0.74 -11.51 -14.59
CA TRP A 7 -0.09 -10.36 -14.20
C TRP A 7 -0.96 -10.71 -13.01
N HIS A 8 -0.99 -9.80 -12.03
CA HIS A 8 -1.87 -9.89 -10.86
C HIS A 8 -2.52 -8.54 -10.57
N GLN A 9 -3.71 -8.58 -9.96
CA GLN A 9 -4.38 -7.43 -9.38
C GLN A 9 -4.28 -7.48 -7.86
N LEU A 10 -3.70 -6.44 -7.25
CA LEU A 10 -3.71 -6.25 -5.81
C LEU A 10 -4.68 -5.13 -5.43
N LYS A 11 -5.59 -5.37 -4.49
CA LYS A 11 -6.46 -4.34 -3.91
C LYS A 11 -6.32 -4.33 -2.39
N VAL A 12 -6.36 -3.13 -1.82
CA VAL A 12 -6.36 -2.92 -0.38
C VAL A 12 -7.56 -2.05 -0.02
N LEU A 13 -8.50 -2.60 0.74
CA LEU A 13 -9.66 -1.88 1.27
C LEU A 13 -9.36 -1.46 2.70
N VAL A 14 -9.20 -0.16 2.92
CA VAL A 14 -8.96 0.41 4.25
C VAL A 14 -10.25 0.98 4.81
N LYS A 15 -10.59 0.58 6.04
CA LYS A 15 -11.65 1.13 6.90
C LYS A 15 -11.01 1.61 8.21
N PRO A 16 -11.68 2.45 9.02
CA PRO A 16 -11.05 3.11 10.18
C PRO A 16 -10.30 2.21 11.17
N ARG A 17 -10.71 0.95 11.34
CA ARG A 17 -10.09 -0.01 12.28
C ARG A 17 -9.77 -1.36 11.63
N ARG A 18 -9.78 -1.43 10.30
CA ARG A 18 -9.64 -2.70 9.59
C ARG A 18 -9.08 -2.51 8.19
N VAL A 19 -8.21 -3.41 7.77
CA VAL A 19 -7.73 -3.51 6.39
C VAL A 19 -8.04 -4.89 5.84
N THR A 20 -8.48 -4.94 4.58
CA THR A 20 -8.70 -6.20 3.87
C THR A 20 -7.91 -6.16 2.56
N CYS A 21 -7.11 -7.18 2.30
CA CYS A 21 -6.29 -7.32 1.10
C CYS A 21 -6.86 -8.39 0.18
N PHE A 22 -6.89 -8.08 -1.12
CA PHE A 22 -7.35 -8.98 -2.17
C PHE A 22 -6.26 -9.15 -3.24
N LEU A 23 -6.03 -10.40 -3.65
CA LEU A 23 -5.21 -10.78 -4.80
C LEU A 23 -6.12 -11.45 -5.83
N ASP A 24 -6.17 -10.90 -7.04
CA ASP A 24 -6.98 -11.43 -8.15
C ASP A 24 -8.44 -11.66 -7.72
N ASP A 25 -9.02 -10.63 -7.10
CA ASP A 25 -10.38 -10.62 -6.52
C ASP A 25 -10.64 -11.57 -5.35
N GLN A 26 -9.66 -12.38 -4.95
CA GLN A 26 -9.76 -13.24 -3.78
C GLN A 26 -9.21 -12.53 -2.54
N GLN A 27 -9.98 -12.54 -1.45
CA GLN A 27 -9.50 -12.04 -0.15
C GLN A 27 -8.35 -12.93 0.34
N ILE A 28 -7.19 -12.33 0.61
CA ILE A 28 -6.00 -13.02 1.12
C ILE A 28 -5.62 -12.62 2.54
N GLN A 29 -6.09 -11.47 3.02
CA GLN A 29 -5.81 -11.02 4.38
C GLN A 29 -6.89 -10.09 4.92
N ASP A 30 -7.11 -10.13 6.23
CA ASP A 30 -8.04 -9.27 6.96
C ASP A 30 -7.45 -9.01 8.35
N GLU A 31 -7.11 -7.75 8.65
CA GLU A 31 -6.42 -7.39 9.87
C GLU A 31 -7.09 -6.20 10.56
N ALA A 32 -7.06 -6.20 11.89
CA ALA A 32 -7.40 -5.04 12.69
C ALA A 32 -6.31 -3.96 12.53
N LEU A 33 -6.73 -2.70 12.47
CA LEU A 33 -5.83 -1.56 12.51
C LEU A 33 -5.91 -0.89 13.88
N ASP A 34 -4.76 -0.41 14.34
CA ASP A 34 -4.68 0.57 15.42
C ASP A 34 -5.29 1.91 14.97
N ASP A 35 -5.47 2.83 15.92
CA ASP A 35 -6.06 4.13 15.64
C ASP A 35 -5.21 4.92 14.62
N VAL A 36 -5.90 5.58 13.69
CA VAL A 36 -5.25 6.36 12.62
C VAL A 36 -4.52 7.57 13.22
N VAL A 37 -3.22 7.64 12.97
CA VAL A 37 -2.40 8.83 13.30
C VAL A 37 -2.25 9.74 12.08
N PRO A 38 -2.17 11.07 12.25
CA PRO A 38 -1.95 12.00 11.14
C PRO A 38 -0.61 11.73 10.42
N ILE A 39 -0.58 11.98 9.12
CA ILE A 39 0.63 11.99 8.30
C ILE A 39 0.88 13.40 7.73
N TYR A 40 2.10 13.67 7.27
CA TYR A 40 2.40 14.90 6.54
C TYR A 40 1.68 14.89 5.18
N ILE A 41 0.76 15.84 4.97
CA ILE A 41 -0.12 15.86 3.78
C ILE A 41 0.41 16.70 2.62
N ASN A 42 1.38 17.59 2.83
CA ASN A 42 1.93 18.47 1.79
C ASN A 42 3.03 17.78 0.95
N GLY A 43 2.92 16.46 0.79
CA GLY A 43 3.80 15.65 -0.04
C GLY A 43 3.37 15.59 -1.51
N LYS A 44 3.82 14.56 -2.23
CA LYS A 44 3.40 14.26 -3.62
C LYS A 44 3.00 12.80 -3.74
N THR A 45 2.00 12.51 -4.55
CA THR A 45 1.70 11.13 -5.01
C THR A 45 2.75 10.72 -6.03
N GLN A 46 3.41 9.58 -5.81
CA GLN A 46 4.48 9.06 -6.67
C GLN A 46 4.14 7.63 -7.10
N ILE A 47 4.55 7.25 -8.31
CA ILE A 47 4.37 5.90 -8.87
C ILE A 47 5.76 5.32 -9.15
N SER A 48 5.98 4.05 -8.79
CA SER A 48 7.21 3.29 -9.10
C SER A 48 8.51 3.91 -8.57
N LYS A 49 8.48 4.50 -7.37
CA LYS A 49 9.67 5.03 -6.70
C LYS A 49 10.57 3.90 -6.20
N ARG A 50 11.87 4.02 -6.42
CA ARG A 50 12.87 3.09 -5.88
C ARG A 50 13.47 3.66 -4.60
N SER A 51 13.74 2.80 -3.61
CA SER A 51 14.45 3.22 -2.41
C SER A 51 15.82 3.81 -2.77
N GLY A 52 16.20 4.93 -2.13
CA GLY A 52 17.44 5.64 -2.41
C GLY A 52 17.43 6.55 -3.65
N SER A 53 16.30 6.73 -4.33
CA SER A 53 16.20 7.66 -5.47
C SER A 53 15.94 9.12 -5.07
N ASP A 54 15.81 9.42 -3.78
CA ASP A 54 15.68 10.79 -3.30
C ASP A 54 17.06 11.44 -3.21
N ALA A 55 17.30 12.45 -4.04
CA ALA A 55 18.27 13.48 -3.70
C ALA A 55 17.55 14.48 -2.79
N THR A 56 17.76 14.40 -1.47
CA THR A 56 17.50 15.54 -0.60
C THR A 56 18.47 16.63 -1.01
N LEU A 57 17.97 17.68 -1.69
CA LEU A 57 18.74 18.91 -1.84
C LEU A 57 18.95 19.50 -0.43
N PRO A 58 20.18 19.92 -0.07
CA PRO A 58 20.44 20.58 1.21
C PRO A 58 19.71 21.92 1.33
#